data_AF-A0AAN9TC92-F1
#
_entry.id   AF-A0AAN9TC92-F1
#
_cell.length_a   1.000
_cell.length_b   1.000
_cell.length_c   1.000
_cell.angle_alpha   90.00
_cell.angle_beta   90.00
_cell.angle_gamma   90.00
#
_symmetry.space_group_name_H-M   'P 1'
#
loop_
_entity.id
_entity.type
_entity.pdbx_description
1 polymer ?
#
loop_
_entity_poly.entity_id
_entity_poly.type
_entity_poly.pdbx_seq_one_letter_code
_entity_poly.pdbx_strand_id
1 'polypeptide(L)'
;MSRTLGVFAIFCILSVSVFGKDSATTERPKTFRRLIPADVLRDFPGVCFASTRCATVEPGETWELAPFCGRSTCVKSEAEQDGQFHLLELVEDCGPLPKANPKCKLSEKTNKTAAFPDCCPIFECEAGVKLEYPEIPTVAPDTQQTTAKPKKA
;
A
#
# COMPACT_ATOMS: atom_id res chain seq x y z
N MET A 1 17.87 -74.45 6.13
CA MET A 1 16.80 -73.67 6.79
C MET A 1 17.17 -72.20 6.68
N SER A 2 16.74 -71.52 5.63
CA SER A 2 15.44 -70.87 5.39
C SER A 2 15.48 -69.39 5.81
N ARG A 3 15.37 -68.55 4.77
CA ARG A 3 15.52 -67.10 4.74
C ARG A 3 14.21 -66.45 5.17
N THR A 4 14.25 -65.44 6.05
CA THR A 4 13.17 -64.48 6.24
C THR A 4 13.42 -63.29 5.31
N LEU A 5 12.63 -63.21 4.24
CA LEU A 5 12.60 -62.07 3.32
C LEU A 5 11.18 -61.47 3.35
N GLY A 6 11.14 -60.14 3.44
CA GLY A 6 9.97 -59.35 3.79
C GLY A 6 8.83 -59.41 2.78
N VAL A 7 7.61 -59.35 3.30
CA VAL A 7 6.40 -59.12 2.53
C VAL A 7 6.25 -57.61 2.34
N PHE A 8 6.66 -57.11 1.17
CA PHE A 8 6.36 -55.75 0.71
C PHE A 8 4.91 -55.69 0.25
N ALA A 9 4.06 -55.01 1.02
CA ALA A 9 2.72 -54.64 0.58
C ALA A 9 2.81 -53.36 -0.26
N ILE A 10 2.69 -53.51 -1.59
CA ILE A 10 2.57 -52.40 -2.53
C ILE A 10 1.09 -52.14 -2.75
N PHE A 11 0.55 -51.12 -2.07
CA PHE A 11 -0.77 -50.55 -2.33
C PHE A 11 -0.58 -49.36 -3.30
N CYS A 12 -0.79 -49.60 -4.60
CA CYS A 12 -0.86 -48.54 -5.60
C CYS A 12 -2.19 -47.79 -5.47
N ILE A 13 -2.19 -46.69 -4.71
CA ILE A 13 -3.32 -45.75 -4.66
C ILE A 13 -3.18 -44.77 -5.81
N LEU A 14 -4.10 -44.88 -6.77
CA LEU A 14 -4.39 -43.91 -7.81
C LEU A 14 -4.88 -42.60 -7.17
N SER A 15 -4.06 -41.55 -7.19
CA SER A 15 -4.48 -40.18 -6.86
C SER A 15 -4.47 -39.29 -8.10
N VAL A 16 -5.66 -39.13 -8.69
CA VAL A 16 -5.94 -38.09 -9.69
C VAL A 16 -5.84 -36.75 -8.97
N SER A 17 -4.74 -36.03 -9.24
CA SER A 17 -4.55 -34.67 -8.71
C SER A 17 -5.24 -33.67 -9.63
N VAL A 18 -6.45 -33.24 -9.24
CA VAL A 18 -7.11 -32.08 -9.84
C VAL A 18 -6.28 -30.85 -9.47
N PHE A 19 -5.56 -30.29 -10.44
CA PHE A 19 -4.94 -28.98 -10.31
C PHE A 19 -6.04 -27.91 -10.32
N GLY A 20 -6.45 -27.49 -9.12
CA GLY A 20 -7.22 -26.27 -8.92
C GLY A 20 -6.39 -25.08 -9.38
N LYS A 21 -6.85 -24.42 -10.45
CA LYS A 21 -6.28 -23.16 -10.94
C LYS A 21 -6.83 -22.05 -10.03
N ASP A 22 -6.10 -21.72 -8.97
CA ASP A 22 -6.38 -20.54 -8.16
C ASP A 22 -6.36 -19.30 -9.06
N SER A 23 -7.55 -18.75 -9.29
CA SER A 23 -7.69 -17.48 -9.97
C SER A 23 -7.38 -16.39 -8.94
N ALA A 24 -6.16 -15.87 -8.99
CA ALA A 24 -5.78 -14.68 -8.24
C ALA A 24 -6.64 -13.50 -8.72
N THR A 25 -7.78 -13.26 -8.08
CA THR A 25 -8.39 -11.94 -8.06
C THR A 25 -7.50 -11.07 -7.19
N THR A 26 -6.60 -10.32 -7.81
CA THR A 26 -5.80 -9.29 -7.13
C THR A 26 -6.75 -8.28 -6.48
N GLU A 27 -7.04 -8.47 -5.19
CA GLU A 27 -7.81 -7.54 -4.38
C GLU A 27 -6.95 -6.27 -4.19
N ARG A 28 -7.46 -5.13 -4.68
CA ARG A 28 -6.78 -3.84 -4.56
C ARG A 28 -6.57 -3.51 -3.07
N PRO A 29 -5.37 -3.02 -2.68
CA PRO A 29 -5.14 -2.61 -1.29
C PRO A 29 -6.11 -1.49 -0.88
N LYS A 30 -6.59 -1.56 0.36
CA LYS A 30 -7.56 -0.59 0.92
C LYS A 30 -6.95 0.79 1.17
N THR A 31 -5.63 0.86 1.29
CA THR A 31 -4.88 2.10 1.52
C THR A 31 -3.72 2.20 0.54
N PHE A 32 -3.34 3.43 0.24
CA PHE A 32 -2.28 3.79 -0.70
C PHE A 32 -1.25 4.61 0.03
N ARG A 33 0.01 4.43 -0.34
CA ARG A 33 1.14 5.10 0.28
C ARG A 33 1.99 5.76 -0.80
N ARG A 34 2.38 7.01 -0.57
CA ARG A 34 3.28 7.76 -1.46
C ARG A 34 4.15 8.73 -0.67
N LEU A 35 5.36 8.96 -1.16
CA LEU A 35 6.22 10.05 -0.69
C LEU A 35 6.01 11.26 -1.59
N ILE A 36 5.80 12.42 -0.99
CA ILE A 36 5.81 13.71 -1.68
C ILE A 36 6.85 14.62 -1.02
N PRO A 37 7.38 15.64 -1.71
CA PRO A 37 8.15 16.68 -1.04
C PRO A 37 7.31 17.32 0.06
N ALA A 38 7.87 17.47 1.26
CA ALA A 38 7.17 18.16 2.33
C ALA A 38 7.12 19.66 2.06
N ASP A 39 6.02 20.30 2.44
CA ASP A 39 6.00 21.75 2.58
C ASP A 39 6.91 22.13 3.75
N VAL A 40 7.80 23.09 3.54
CA VAL A 40 8.74 23.57 4.55
C VAL A 40 8.65 25.09 4.59
N LEU A 41 8.46 25.65 5.78
CA LEU A 41 8.45 27.09 5.96
C LEU A 41 9.88 27.63 6.03
N ARG A 42 10.09 28.81 5.44
CA ARG A 42 11.41 29.48 5.44
C ARG A 42 12.02 29.61 6.83
N ASP A 43 11.20 29.93 7.83
CA ASP A 43 11.66 30.16 9.20
C ASP A 43 11.88 28.85 9.99
N PHE A 44 11.42 27.71 9.46
CA PHE A 44 11.47 26.40 10.12
C PHE A 44 11.94 25.30 9.15
N PRO A 45 13.21 25.34 8.69
CA PRO A 45 13.69 24.43 7.64
C PRO A 45 13.83 22.96 8.06
N GLY A 46 13.80 22.66 9.37
CA GLY A 46 14.02 21.32 9.93
C GLY A 46 12.76 20.49 10.17
N VAL A 47 11.58 21.04 9.89
CA VAL A 47 10.27 20.44 10.19
C VAL A 47 9.34 20.51 8.98
N CYS A 48 8.42 19.56 8.87
CA CYS A 48 7.39 19.60 7.85
C CYS A 48 6.29 20.60 8.26
N PHE A 49 5.60 21.18 7.28
CA PHE A 49 4.42 22.01 7.51
C PHE A 49 3.14 21.27 7.13
N ALA A 50 2.32 20.94 8.13
CA ALA A 50 1.03 20.29 7.96
C ALA A 50 -0.05 21.33 7.60
N SER A 51 -0.28 21.54 6.31
CA SER A 51 -1.24 22.54 5.81
C SER A 51 -2.68 22.32 6.31
N THR A 52 -3.11 21.07 6.49
CA THR A 52 -4.45 20.73 7.02
C THR A 52 -4.64 21.11 8.49
N ARG A 53 -3.55 21.30 9.24
CA ARG A 53 -3.56 21.70 10.67
C ARG A 53 -2.98 23.09 10.92
N CYS A 54 -2.45 23.74 9.89
CA CYS A 54 -1.70 25.01 10.00
C CYS A 54 -0.60 24.96 11.08
N ALA A 55 0.17 23.87 11.14
CA ALA A 55 1.18 23.65 12.18
C ALA A 55 2.44 22.98 11.63
N THR A 56 3.57 23.17 12.31
CA THR A 56 4.81 22.46 12.03
C THR A 56 4.84 21.09 12.71
N VAL A 57 5.46 20.11 12.07
CA VAL A 57 5.53 18.72 12.50
C VAL A 57 6.97 18.21 12.42
N GLU A 58 7.46 17.66 13.53
CA GLU A 58 8.82 17.12 13.63
C GLU A 58 8.99 15.84 12.78
N PRO A 59 10.20 15.56 12.26
CA PRO A 59 10.47 14.29 11.60
C PRO A 59 10.16 13.09 12.50
N GLY A 60 9.41 12.13 11.97
CA GLY A 60 8.91 10.95 12.67
C GLY A 60 7.46 11.07 13.16
N GLU A 61 6.92 12.29 13.24
CA GLU A 61 5.57 12.53 13.72
C GLU A 61 4.52 12.39 12.60
N THR A 62 3.34 11.90 12.99
CA THR A 62 2.21 11.63 12.11
C THR A 62 1.02 12.53 12.42
N TRP A 63 0.29 12.97 11.39
CA TRP A 63 -0.93 13.76 11.53
C TRP A 63 -2.04 13.28 10.59
N GLU A 64 -3.29 13.44 11.03
CA GLU A 64 -4.48 13.23 10.21
C GLU A 64 -4.66 14.36 9.21
N LEU A 65 -5.09 14.01 7.99
CA LEU A 65 -5.35 14.94 6.89
C LEU A 65 -6.79 15.47 6.88
N ALA A 66 -7.55 15.27 7.95
CA ALA A 66 -8.92 15.75 8.07
C ALA A 66 -9.03 17.23 7.62
N PRO A 67 -10.00 17.57 6.73
CA PRO A 67 -11.19 16.80 6.36
C PRO A 67 -10.99 15.73 5.27
N PHE A 68 -9.77 15.53 4.76
CA PHE A 68 -9.47 14.44 3.84
C PHE A 68 -9.26 13.13 4.59
N CYS A 69 -9.66 12.01 3.98
CA CYS A 69 -9.46 10.69 4.58
C CYS A 69 -8.04 10.17 4.27
N GLY A 70 -7.14 10.43 5.19
CA GLY A 70 -5.74 10.03 5.11
C GLY A 70 -4.97 10.53 6.31
N ARG A 71 -3.72 10.09 6.40
CA ARG A 71 -2.73 10.61 7.34
C ARG A 71 -1.42 10.84 6.63
N SER A 72 -0.59 11.66 7.25
CA SER A 72 0.73 11.98 6.74
C SER A 72 1.77 11.86 7.85
N THR A 73 2.99 11.50 7.48
CA THR A 73 4.12 11.42 8.41
C THR A 73 5.29 12.24 7.86
N CYS A 74 5.92 13.05 8.71
CA CYS A 74 7.09 13.82 8.33
C CYS A 74 8.29 12.88 8.31
N VAL A 75 9.00 12.74 7.19
CA VAL A 75 10.14 11.83 7.08
C VAL A 75 11.33 12.55 6.43
N LYS A 76 12.53 12.05 6.69
CA LYS A 76 13.75 12.53 6.03
C LYS A 76 14.04 11.68 4.81
N SER A 77 14.55 12.28 3.74
CA SER A 77 15.06 11.54 2.59
C SER A 77 16.22 10.64 2.98
N GLU A 78 16.30 9.46 2.39
CA GLU A 78 17.42 8.54 2.61
C GLU A 78 18.71 9.05 1.96
N ALA A 79 18.57 9.70 0.80
CA ALA A 79 19.68 10.35 0.12
C ALA A 79 19.89 11.76 0.70
N GLU A 80 21.09 12.02 1.17
CA GLU A 80 21.58 13.37 1.40
C GLU A 80 22.07 13.94 0.06
N GLN A 81 21.51 15.07 -0.35
CA GLN A 81 22.02 15.83 -1.49
C GLN A 81 22.77 17.04 -0.93
N ASP A 82 24.01 17.22 -1.36
CA ASP A 82 24.89 18.30 -0.88
C ASP A 82 25.08 18.32 0.66
N GLY A 83 25.04 17.14 1.30
CA GLY A 83 25.20 16.98 2.76
C GLY A 83 23.98 17.39 3.57
N GLN A 84 22.82 17.54 2.93
CA GLN A 84 21.56 17.91 3.55
C GLN A 84 20.48 16.86 3.23
N PHE A 85 19.68 16.51 4.22
CA PHE A 85 18.46 15.73 4.00
C PHE A 85 17.34 16.64 3.52
N HIS A 86 16.50 16.12 2.63
CA HIS A 86 15.24 16.75 2.29
C HIS A 86 14.14 16.21 3.20
N LEU A 87 13.14 17.04 3.48
CA LEU A 87 11.93 16.60 4.17
C LEU A 87 10.92 16.12 3.13
N LEU A 88 10.36 14.96 3.42
CA LEU A 88 9.31 14.33 2.64
C LEU A 88 8.09 14.13 3.55
N GLU A 89 6.93 14.12 2.93
CA GLU A 89 5.68 13.72 3.58
C GLU A 89 5.29 12.35 3.07
N LEU A 90 5.21 11.38 3.99
CA LEU A 90 4.67 10.07 3.70
C LEU A 90 3.15 10.11 3.84
N VAL A 91 2.47 10.24 2.71
CA VAL A 91 1.00 10.30 2.64
C VAL A 91 0.44 8.90 2.53
N GLU A 92 -0.47 8.57 3.44
CA GLU A 92 -1.31 7.37 3.41
C GLU A 92 -2.78 7.76 3.24
N ASP A 93 -3.41 7.36 2.15
CA ASP A 93 -4.79 7.72 1.82
C ASP A 93 -5.56 6.54 1.20
N CYS A 94 -6.81 6.77 0.80
CA CYS A 94 -7.67 5.74 0.19
C CYS A 94 -7.35 5.44 -1.30
N GLY A 95 -6.39 6.16 -1.87
CA GLY A 95 -6.02 6.10 -3.28
C GLY A 95 -7.05 6.73 -4.22
N PRO A 96 -6.85 6.56 -5.54
CA PRO A 96 -7.74 7.14 -6.53
C PRO A 96 -9.14 6.53 -6.43
N LEU A 97 -10.16 7.37 -6.55
CA LEU A 97 -11.54 6.92 -6.65
C LEU A 97 -11.75 6.11 -7.94
N PRO A 98 -12.71 5.17 -7.94
CA PRO A 98 -13.02 4.41 -9.15
C PRO A 98 -13.59 5.34 -10.23
N LYS A 99 -13.46 4.92 -11.48
CA LYS A 99 -14.18 5.52 -12.60
C LYS A 99 -15.68 5.44 -12.35
N ALA A 100 -16.41 6.45 -12.78
CA ALA A 100 -17.87 6.48 -12.62
C ALA A 100 -18.51 5.23 -13.26
N ASN A 101 -19.28 4.50 -12.46
CA ASN A 101 -19.99 3.32 -12.90
C ASN A 101 -21.42 3.37 -12.34
N PRO A 102 -22.47 3.45 -13.19
CA PRO A 102 -23.86 3.58 -12.73
C PRO A 102 -24.36 2.34 -11.97
N LYS A 103 -23.67 1.20 -12.09
CA LYS A 103 -24.01 -0.06 -11.41
C LYS A 103 -23.30 -0.22 -10.06
N CYS A 104 -22.55 0.79 -9.62
CA CYS A 104 -21.87 0.82 -8.34
C CYS A 104 -22.22 2.11 -7.61
N LYS A 105 -22.54 2.01 -6.32
CA LYS A 105 -22.86 3.16 -5.47
C LYS A 105 -21.96 3.18 -4.24
N LEU A 106 -21.78 4.36 -3.65
CA LEU A 106 -21.16 4.46 -2.33
C LEU A 106 -22.08 3.76 -1.30
N SER A 107 -21.52 2.85 -0.53
CA SER A 107 -22.21 2.11 0.52
C SER A 107 -22.57 3.04 1.67
N GLU A 108 -23.75 2.83 2.26
CA GLU A 108 -24.20 3.49 3.50
C GLU A 108 -23.31 3.14 4.70
N LYS A 109 -22.51 2.08 4.59
CA LYS A 109 -21.50 1.70 5.59
C LYS A 109 -20.29 2.62 5.60
N THR A 110 -20.15 3.49 4.60
CA THR A 110 -19.03 4.45 4.54
C THR A 110 -19.22 5.55 5.59
N ASN A 111 -18.34 5.59 6.59
CA ASN A 111 -18.34 6.66 7.59
C ASN A 111 -17.24 7.69 7.28
N LYS A 112 -17.56 8.72 6.50
CA LYS A 112 -16.60 9.75 6.05
C LYS A 112 -15.96 10.56 7.18
N THR A 113 -16.52 10.55 8.39
CA THR A 113 -16.01 11.30 9.55
C THR A 113 -15.19 10.44 10.49
N ALA A 114 -15.02 9.15 10.21
CA ALA A 114 -14.16 8.29 11.00
C ALA A 114 -12.67 8.68 10.83
N ALA A 115 -11.81 8.17 11.71
CA ALA A 115 -10.37 8.30 11.54
C ALA A 115 -9.90 7.44 10.36
N PHE A 116 -8.79 7.83 9.71
CA PHE A 116 -8.18 6.97 8.70
C PHE A 116 -7.65 5.66 9.35
N PRO A 117 -7.87 4.48 8.73
CA PRO A 117 -8.38 4.23 7.38
C PRO A 117 -9.89 4.00 7.28
N ASP A 118 -10.63 4.07 8.38
CA ASP A 118 -12.05 3.71 8.43
C ASP A 118 -12.96 4.71 7.72
N CYS A 119 -12.46 5.91 7.43
CA CYS A 119 -13.16 6.89 6.59
C CYS A 119 -13.11 6.59 5.08
N CYS A 120 -12.39 5.56 4.65
CA CYS A 120 -12.25 5.26 3.24
C CYS A 120 -13.57 4.81 2.59
N PRO A 121 -13.82 5.19 1.32
CA PRO A 121 -15.08 4.91 0.65
C PRO A 121 -15.25 3.41 0.39
N ILE A 122 -16.39 2.87 0.81
CA ILE A 122 -16.81 1.50 0.52
C ILE A 122 -17.85 1.57 -0.58
N PHE A 123 -17.68 0.80 -1.64
CA PHE A 123 -18.61 0.75 -2.77
C PHE A 123 -19.35 -0.58 -2.83
N GLU A 124 -20.65 -0.51 -3.12
CA GLU A 124 -21.51 -1.67 -3.38
C GLU A 124 -21.91 -1.66 -4.84
N CYS A 125 -21.66 -2.78 -5.53
CA CYS A 125 -21.95 -2.97 -6.94
C CYS A 125 -22.98 -4.07 -7.16
N GLU A 126 -23.70 -4.00 -8.27
CA GLU A 126 -24.52 -5.11 -8.76
C GLU A 126 -23.69 -6.40 -8.94
N ALA A 127 -24.34 -7.55 -8.88
CA ALA A 127 -23.67 -8.85 -8.97
C ALA A 127 -22.84 -8.98 -10.26
N GLY A 128 -21.57 -9.36 -10.11
CA GLY A 128 -20.64 -9.52 -11.23
C GLY A 128 -20.00 -8.23 -11.75
N VAL A 129 -20.40 -7.05 -11.25
CA VAL A 129 -19.79 -5.78 -11.63
C VAL A 129 -18.56 -5.51 -10.77
N LYS A 130 -17.45 -5.16 -11.42
CA LYS A 130 -16.21 -4.74 -10.77
C LYS A 130 -15.96 -3.26 -11.03
N LEU A 131 -15.38 -2.58 -10.04
CA LEU A 131 -14.93 -1.21 -10.20
C LEU A 131 -13.66 -1.16 -11.03
N GLU A 132 -13.65 -0.26 -12.00
CA GLU A 132 -12.44 0.14 -12.71
C GLU A 132 -11.85 1.37 -12.03
N TYR A 133 -10.55 1.41 -11.89
CA TYR A 133 -9.85 2.57 -11.34
C TYR A 133 -8.99 3.24 -12.41
N PRO A 134 -8.74 4.55 -12.29
CA PRO A 134 -7.75 5.21 -13.13
C PRO A 134 -6.39 4.52 -12.98
N GLU A 135 -5.67 4.40 -14.09
CA GLU A 135 -4.26 4.00 -14.04
C GLU A 135 -3.47 5.11 -13.36
N ILE A 136 -2.80 4.77 -12.26
CA ILE A 136 -1.84 5.67 -11.64
C ILE A 136 -0.54 5.50 -12.41
N PRO A 137 0.08 6.58 -12.91
CA PRO A 137 1.43 6.51 -13.45
C PRO A 137 2.32 5.82 -12.42
N THR A 138 2.81 4.63 -12.77
CA THR A 138 3.61 3.84 -11.85
C THR A 138 4.98 4.48 -11.77
N VAL A 139 5.23 5.27 -10.72
CA VAL A 139 6.60 5.42 -10.24
C VAL A 139 6.95 4.03 -9.72
N ALA A 140 7.97 3.39 -10.29
CA ALA A 140 8.30 2.00 -10.00
C ALA A 140 8.29 1.78 -8.48
N PRO A 141 7.61 0.73 -7.98
CA PRO A 141 7.60 0.46 -6.54
C PRO A 141 9.06 0.36 -6.13
N ASP A 142 9.47 1.20 -5.18
CA ASP A 142 10.79 1.11 -4.58
C ASP A 142 10.98 -0.35 -4.17
N THR A 143 11.84 -1.01 -4.95
CA THR A 143 12.38 -2.28 -4.54
C THR A 143 12.93 -2.01 -3.16
N GLN A 144 12.62 -2.86 -2.19
CA GLN A 144 13.43 -2.98 -0.99
C GLN A 144 14.88 -3.21 -1.47
N GLN A 145 15.62 -2.15 -1.73
CA GLN A 145 16.89 -2.21 -2.45
C GLN A 145 17.99 -2.37 -1.41
N THR A 146 17.93 -3.52 -0.75
CA THR A 146 19.16 -4.22 -0.37
C THR A 146 19.93 -4.47 -1.67
N THR A 147 21.01 -3.72 -1.90
CA THR A 147 22.34 -4.26 -2.20
C THR A 147 23.29 -3.15 -2.62
N ALA A 148 24.31 -2.94 -1.79
CA ALA A 148 25.56 -2.33 -2.17
C ALA A 148 26.18 -3.04 -3.39
N LYS A 149 26.71 -2.26 -4.34
CA LYS A 149 27.90 -2.67 -5.11
C LYS A 149 28.70 -1.43 -5.54
N PRO A 150 30.01 -1.37 -5.23
CA PRO A 150 30.85 -0.22 -5.57
C PRO A 150 31.24 -0.27 -7.05
N LYS A 151 31.32 0.90 -7.69
CA LYS A 151 31.97 1.03 -9.00
C LYS A 151 33.43 1.43 -8.78
N LYS A 152 34.33 0.52 -9.14
CA LYS A 152 35.78 0.68 -9.16
C LYS A 152 36.24 1.06 -10.58
N ALA A 153 37.37 1.77 -10.62
CA ALA A 153 38.22 2.21 -11.72
C ALA A 153 37.90 3.60 -12.28
#